data_AF-A0A7S8ER79-F1
#
_entry.id   AF-A0A7S8ER79-F1
#
_cell.length_a   1.000
_cell.length_b   1.000
_cell.length_c   1.000
_cell.angle_alpha   90.00
_cell.angle_beta   90.00
_cell.angle_gamma   90.00
#
_symmetry.space_group_name_H-M   'P 1'
#
loop_
_entity.id
_entity.type
_entity.pdbx_description
1 polymer ?
#
loop_
_entity_poly.entity_id
_entity_poly.type
_entity_poly.pdbx_seq_one_letter_code
_entity_poly.pdbx_strand_id
1 'polypeptide(L)'
;MTTLHYTSGSGGLGTNIAAAGFNLVDVQSVDQLNALPAGMKGLVWLDEVNGTSSSFIQKVTPFIGNPNLFGFFLVDEPDPTGKWGTYASAANLMAESDWIHNHLPGAKTFITMMNLGSSANPDFSNTYNPANTHIDYFGLDPYPVRTGTTTIDYNMIDRAVTAAVASGIPVSQIVPVYQTFGGGSYATDTGGKYVMPTTSQEQTMMDHWAALDPSPAFDYAYAWGSQQGDTALGSDPTLQALFLQHNTQSTTTPPPTTTPPPTTTPPPTTVPPPTSGGTFYGTPGADVLHGTTGADTLIGGAGNDTYYVDNIGDRVIEAIGGGTDKVLASVSYALLPGSEIELFATTNPSGTAPIKLTGNSFAQTIQGNAGDNVINGGGGHDILTGNGGHDTFVFNSTVKAGNLATITDFSVIRDKIQLDHTVFTGLHAGALPTAAFHIGTGAHNSSQHIIYNSSTGALSFDSDGIGGAHQTQFATLSPHLLLTASSFVVT
;
A
#
# COMPACT_ATOMS: atom_id res chain seq x y z
N MET A 1 4.52 -13.31 3.29
CA MET A 1 3.92 -14.44 2.54
C MET A 1 4.83 -14.76 1.37
N THR A 2 4.79 -15.97 0.80
CA THR A 2 5.48 -16.26 -0.47
C THR A 2 4.97 -15.32 -1.56
N THR A 3 5.86 -14.60 -2.23
CA THR A 3 5.57 -13.79 -3.42
C THR A 3 4.80 -14.62 -4.43
N LEU A 4 3.72 -14.07 -4.99
CA LEU A 4 2.96 -14.75 -6.03
C LEU A 4 3.59 -14.47 -7.39
N HIS A 5 3.73 -15.50 -8.21
CA HIS A 5 4.31 -15.46 -9.54
C HIS A 5 3.30 -16.05 -10.51
N TYR A 6 2.80 -15.22 -11.40
CA TYR A 6 1.73 -15.52 -12.34
C TYR A 6 2.26 -15.84 -13.73
N THR A 7 1.61 -16.78 -14.40
CA THR A 7 1.74 -16.98 -15.84
C THR A 7 0.40 -17.40 -16.42
N SER A 8 0.11 -16.93 -17.63
CA SER A 8 -1.12 -17.23 -18.39
C SER A 8 -0.90 -18.29 -19.47
N GLY A 9 -1.98 -18.75 -20.10
CA GLY A 9 -1.90 -19.65 -21.27
C GLY A 9 -1.56 -21.09 -20.89
N SER A 10 -1.86 -21.49 -19.65
CA SER A 10 -1.48 -22.78 -19.09
C SER A 10 -2.40 -23.95 -19.47
N GLY A 11 -3.64 -23.64 -19.89
CA GLY A 11 -4.69 -24.66 -20.03
C GLY A 11 -5.10 -25.34 -18.72
N GLY A 12 -4.68 -24.81 -17.55
CA GLY A 12 -5.22 -25.15 -16.24
C GLY A 12 -4.71 -26.42 -15.56
N LEU A 13 -3.54 -26.97 -15.93
CA LEU A 13 -3.02 -28.21 -15.31
C LEU A 13 -1.78 -28.06 -14.41
N GLY A 14 -1.23 -26.84 -14.26
CA GLY A 14 -0.38 -26.37 -13.16
C GLY A 14 0.97 -27.06 -12.88
N THR A 15 1.18 -28.34 -13.20
CA THR A 15 2.32 -29.13 -12.73
C THR A 15 3.66 -28.69 -13.32
N ASN A 16 3.73 -28.48 -14.64
CA ASN A 16 4.95 -27.98 -15.28
C ASN A 16 5.23 -26.52 -14.90
N ILE A 17 4.19 -25.76 -14.57
CA ILE A 17 4.28 -24.36 -14.17
C ILE A 17 4.82 -24.23 -12.75
N ALA A 18 4.30 -25.06 -11.83
CA ALA A 18 4.82 -25.20 -10.48
C ALA A 18 6.29 -25.64 -10.50
N ALA A 19 6.68 -26.52 -11.43
CA ALA A 19 8.07 -26.95 -11.60
C ALA A 19 9.00 -25.80 -12.05
N ALA A 20 8.47 -24.75 -12.66
CA ALA A 20 9.19 -23.51 -12.99
C ALA A 20 9.05 -22.42 -11.89
N GLY A 21 8.54 -22.78 -10.71
CA GLY A 21 8.48 -21.90 -9.53
C GLY A 21 7.25 -21.00 -9.46
N PHE A 22 6.38 -21.00 -10.48
CA PHE A 22 5.16 -20.20 -10.45
C PHE A 22 4.13 -20.80 -9.48
N ASN A 23 3.40 -19.92 -8.79
CA ASN A 23 2.42 -20.30 -7.77
C ASN A 23 1.07 -19.57 -7.93
N LEU A 24 0.89 -18.80 -9.01
CA LEU A 24 -0.38 -18.23 -9.45
C LEU A 24 -0.58 -18.58 -10.94
N VAL A 25 -1.77 -19.05 -11.33
CA VAL A 25 -2.06 -19.45 -12.73
C VAL A 25 -3.48 -19.10 -13.17
N ASP A 26 -3.66 -18.99 -14.48
CA ASP A 26 -4.96 -18.78 -15.08
C ASP A 26 -5.83 -20.04 -15.00
N VAL A 27 -7.08 -19.86 -14.56
CA VAL A 27 -8.09 -20.93 -14.53
C VAL A 27 -9.41 -20.41 -15.10
N GLN A 28 -10.26 -21.33 -15.56
CA GLN A 28 -11.56 -21.04 -16.16
C GLN A 28 -12.70 -21.79 -15.47
N SER A 29 -12.40 -22.74 -14.58
CA SER A 29 -13.40 -23.52 -13.86
C SER A 29 -12.99 -23.87 -12.43
N VAL A 30 -13.99 -24.16 -11.60
CA VAL A 30 -13.79 -24.65 -10.23
C VAL A 30 -13.03 -25.98 -10.22
N ASP A 31 -13.22 -26.83 -11.23
CA ASP A 31 -12.49 -28.10 -11.35
C ASP A 31 -11.00 -27.87 -11.57
N GLN A 32 -10.61 -26.92 -12.43
CA GLN A 32 -9.22 -26.52 -12.61
C GLN A 32 -8.63 -25.94 -11.31
N LEU A 33 -9.39 -25.06 -10.64
CA LEU A 33 -8.98 -24.45 -9.38
C LEU A 33 -8.75 -25.48 -8.26
N ASN A 34 -9.59 -26.50 -8.20
CA ASN A 34 -9.48 -27.60 -7.24
C ASN A 34 -8.36 -28.61 -7.61
N ALA A 35 -8.01 -28.69 -8.88
CA ALA A 35 -6.94 -29.56 -9.37
C ALA A 35 -5.54 -28.95 -9.22
N LEU A 36 -5.42 -27.69 -8.80
CA LEU A 36 -4.14 -27.03 -8.63
C LEU A 36 -3.24 -27.74 -7.60
N PRO A 37 -1.92 -27.85 -7.87
CA PRO A 37 -0.95 -28.31 -6.89
C PRO A 37 -1.04 -27.53 -5.56
N ALA A 38 -0.70 -28.19 -4.46
CA ALA A 38 -0.71 -27.57 -3.14
C ALA A 38 0.19 -26.32 -3.10
N GLY A 39 -0.33 -25.22 -2.54
CA GLY A 39 0.36 -23.94 -2.46
C GLY A 39 0.16 -23.02 -3.67
N MET A 40 -0.40 -23.52 -4.78
CA MET A 40 -0.79 -22.67 -5.89
C MET A 40 -2.14 -22.00 -5.65
N LYS A 41 -2.32 -20.84 -6.27
CA LYS A 41 -3.58 -20.11 -6.36
C LYS A 41 -4.02 -19.96 -7.81
N GLY A 42 -5.33 -19.77 -8.00
CA GLY A 42 -5.90 -19.49 -9.31
C GLY A 42 -6.34 -18.04 -9.46
N LEU A 43 -6.02 -17.46 -10.61
CA LEU A 43 -6.58 -16.22 -11.11
C LEU A 43 -7.59 -16.57 -12.23
N VAL A 44 -8.87 -16.29 -12.01
CA VAL A 44 -9.92 -16.71 -12.95
C VAL A 44 -9.98 -15.77 -14.14
N TRP A 45 -9.77 -16.28 -15.34
CA TRP A 45 -9.95 -15.52 -16.58
C TRP A 45 -11.44 -15.36 -16.91
N LEU A 46 -11.93 -14.11 -16.97
CA LEU A 46 -13.34 -13.82 -17.22
C LEU A 46 -13.65 -13.43 -18.66
N ASP A 47 -12.97 -12.39 -19.17
CA ASP A 47 -13.24 -11.73 -20.45
C ASP A 47 -14.73 -11.33 -20.59
N GLU A 48 -15.27 -10.80 -19.51
CA GLU A 48 -16.61 -10.18 -19.47
C GLU A 48 -16.39 -8.69 -19.26
N VAL A 49 -17.02 -7.86 -20.09
CA VAL A 49 -16.84 -6.38 -20.06
C VAL A 49 -18.18 -5.64 -20.06
N ASN A 50 -19.26 -6.36 -19.71
CA ASN A 50 -20.65 -5.93 -19.83
C ASN A 50 -21.27 -5.59 -18.46
N GLY A 51 -20.44 -5.39 -17.43
CA GLY A 51 -20.91 -5.13 -16.07
C GLY A 51 -21.42 -6.41 -15.40
N THR A 52 -22.26 -6.25 -14.39
CA THR A 52 -22.89 -7.36 -13.66
C THR A 52 -24.01 -8.04 -14.46
N SER A 53 -23.69 -8.51 -15.66
CA SER A 53 -24.58 -9.25 -16.54
C SER A 53 -24.90 -10.64 -15.96
N SER A 54 -25.96 -11.29 -16.45
CA SER A 54 -26.25 -12.67 -16.08
C SER A 54 -25.11 -13.63 -16.44
N SER A 55 -24.36 -13.36 -17.52
CA SER A 55 -23.19 -14.16 -17.92
C SER A 55 -22.07 -14.03 -16.89
N PHE A 56 -21.72 -12.80 -16.52
CA PHE A 56 -20.72 -12.50 -15.50
C PHE A 56 -21.05 -13.19 -14.17
N ILE A 57 -22.28 -13.01 -13.68
CA ILE A 57 -22.70 -13.61 -12.40
C ILE A 57 -22.61 -15.15 -12.46
N GLN A 58 -23.01 -15.78 -13.58
CA GLN A 58 -22.92 -17.23 -13.75
C GLN A 58 -21.47 -17.74 -13.80
N LYS A 59 -20.54 -16.95 -14.38
CA LYS A 59 -19.12 -17.28 -14.40
C LYS A 59 -18.44 -17.14 -13.04
N VAL A 60 -18.78 -16.10 -12.27
CA VAL A 60 -18.09 -15.75 -11.01
C VAL A 60 -18.63 -16.53 -9.81
N THR A 61 -19.96 -16.68 -9.70
CA THR A 61 -20.63 -17.32 -8.54
C THR A 61 -20.07 -18.69 -8.14
N PRO A 62 -19.71 -19.60 -9.06
CA PRO A 62 -19.18 -20.92 -8.70
C PRO A 62 -17.91 -20.89 -7.83
N PHE A 63 -17.15 -19.79 -7.85
CA PHE A 63 -15.88 -19.66 -7.13
C PHE A 63 -16.04 -19.18 -5.68
N ILE A 64 -17.25 -18.80 -5.25
CA ILE A 64 -17.50 -18.31 -3.89
C ILE A 64 -17.10 -19.35 -2.84
N GLY A 65 -16.24 -18.92 -1.91
CA GLY A 65 -15.75 -19.76 -0.81
C GLY A 65 -14.66 -20.76 -1.21
N ASN A 66 -14.15 -20.72 -2.45
CA ASN A 66 -13.05 -21.60 -2.83
C ASN A 66 -11.71 -21.10 -2.23
N PRO A 67 -11.01 -21.92 -1.42
CA PRO A 67 -9.80 -21.48 -0.72
C PRO A 67 -8.59 -21.29 -1.64
N ASN A 68 -8.60 -21.83 -2.86
CA ASN A 68 -7.51 -21.70 -3.83
C ASN A 68 -7.66 -20.46 -4.71
N LEU A 69 -8.79 -19.75 -4.64
CA LEU A 69 -8.99 -18.52 -5.41
C LEU A 69 -8.10 -17.39 -4.89
N PHE A 70 -7.34 -16.77 -5.79
CA PHE A 70 -6.71 -15.48 -5.52
C PHE A 70 -7.59 -14.32 -6.00
N GLY A 71 -8.14 -14.44 -7.21
CA GLY A 71 -8.89 -13.35 -7.81
C GLY A 71 -9.37 -13.63 -9.23
N PHE A 72 -9.70 -12.56 -9.94
CA PHE A 72 -10.25 -12.55 -11.30
C PHE A 72 -9.43 -11.62 -12.19
N PHE A 73 -8.98 -12.16 -13.33
CA PHE A 73 -8.45 -11.38 -14.45
C PHE A 73 -9.63 -10.99 -15.33
N LEU A 74 -10.06 -9.73 -15.24
CA LEU A 74 -11.30 -9.25 -15.83
C LEU A 74 -11.21 -9.22 -17.35
N VAL A 75 -10.17 -8.58 -17.88
CA VAL A 75 -9.95 -8.38 -19.32
C VAL A 75 -8.48 -8.06 -19.59
N ASP A 76 -7.98 -8.58 -20.72
CA ASP A 76 -6.64 -8.32 -21.24
C ASP A 76 -6.67 -7.12 -22.18
N GLU A 77 -5.87 -6.10 -21.89
CA GLU A 77 -5.70 -4.85 -22.66
C GLU A 77 -7.03 -4.27 -23.22
N PRO A 78 -8.00 -3.88 -22.37
CA PRO A 78 -9.26 -3.34 -22.85
C PRO A 78 -9.05 -2.04 -23.63
N ASP A 79 -9.61 -1.97 -24.84
CA ASP A 79 -9.50 -0.83 -25.74
C ASP A 79 -10.66 0.16 -25.51
N PRO A 80 -10.42 1.31 -24.84
CA PRO A 80 -11.46 2.30 -24.58
C PRO A 80 -12.00 2.96 -25.86
N THR A 81 -11.32 2.80 -27.00
CA THR A 81 -11.77 3.31 -28.29
C THR A 81 -12.64 2.31 -29.05
N GLY A 82 -12.58 1.02 -28.68
CA GLY A 82 -13.26 -0.09 -29.34
C GLY A 82 -12.85 -0.31 -30.79
N LYS A 83 -11.67 0.19 -31.19
CA LYS A 83 -11.21 0.19 -32.59
C LYS A 83 -10.32 -1.01 -32.91
N TRP A 84 -9.58 -1.49 -31.93
CA TRP A 84 -8.49 -2.45 -32.09
C TRP A 84 -8.66 -3.70 -31.22
N GLY A 85 -9.42 -3.59 -30.13
CA GLY A 85 -9.62 -4.68 -29.17
C GLY A 85 -10.98 -4.67 -28.49
N THR A 86 -11.07 -5.40 -27.38
CA THR A 86 -12.27 -5.52 -26.56
C THR A 86 -12.59 -4.18 -25.92
N TYR A 87 -13.73 -3.58 -26.29
CA TYR A 87 -14.22 -2.37 -25.62
C TYR A 87 -14.77 -2.71 -24.24
N ALA A 88 -14.20 -2.10 -23.21
CA ALA A 88 -14.73 -2.09 -21.86
C ALA A 88 -14.97 -0.65 -21.41
N SER A 89 -16.09 -0.37 -20.76
CA SER A 89 -16.24 0.93 -20.10
C SER A 89 -15.72 0.84 -18.66
N ALA A 90 -15.10 1.92 -18.16
CA ALA A 90 -14.66 1.98 -16.77
C ALA A 90 -15.82 1.69 -15.79
N ALA A 91 -17.03 2.16 -16.11
CA ALA A 91 -18.24 1.90 -15.32
C ALA A 91 -18.65 0.42 -15.29
N ASN A 92 -18.49 -0.32 -16.39
CA ASN A 92 -18.76 -1.75 -16.41
C ASN A 92 -17.72 -2.51 -15.59
N LEU A 93 -16.43 -2.18 -15.76
CA LEU A 93 -15.35 -2.77 -14.98
C LEU A 93 -15.50 -2.46 -13.48
N MET A 94 -15.94 -1.25 -13.12
CA MET A 94 -16.30 -0.88 -11.76
C MET A 94 -17.42 -1.75 -11.20
N ALA A 95 -18.51 -1.93 -11.97
CA ALA A 95 -19.63 -2.76 -11.55
C ALA A 95 -19.22 -4.23 -11.34
N GLU A 96 -18.33 -4.76 -12.18
CA GLU A 96 -17.79 -6.11 -12.04
C GLU A 96 -16.88 -6.23 -10.81
N SER A 97 -15.96 -5.28 -10.61
CA SER A 97 -15.05 -5.25 -9.46
C SER A 97 -15.81 -5.13 -8.14
N ASP A 98 -16.76 -4.20 -8.06
CA ASP A 98 -17.63 -4.00 -6.89
C ASP A 98 -18.43 -5.26 -6.57
N TRP A 99 -18.95 -5.94 -7.59
CA TRP A 99 -19.70 -7.17 -7.37
C TRP A 99 -18.80 -8.27 -6.79
N ILE A 100 -17.58 -8.43 -7.33
CA ILE A 100 -16.60 -9.39 -6.81
C ILE A 100 -16.26 -9.08 -5.36
N HIS A 101 -15.90 -7.83 -5.03
CA HIS A 101 -15.52 -7.46 -3.66
C HIS A 101 -16.66 -7.65 -2.65
N ASN A 102 -17.90 -7.39 -3.06
CA ASN A 102 -19.07 -7.56 -2.20
C ASN A 102 -19.45 -9.03 -1.95
N HIS A 103 -19.16 -9.94 -2.88
CA HIS A 103 -19.60 -11.35 -2.80
C HIS A 103 -18.46 -12.32 -2.50
N LEU A 104 -17.20 -11.93 -2.74
CA LEU A 104 -15.98 -12.68 -2.43
C LEU A 104 -14.98 -11.78 -1.67
N PRO A 105 -15.21 -11.50 -0.38
CA PRO A 105 -14.28 -10.71 0.41
C PRO A 105 -12.87 -11.31 0.38
N GLY A 106 -11.90 -10.52 -0.10
CA GLY A 106 -10.50 -10.94 -0.23
C GLY A 106 -10.09 -11.41 -1.63
N ALA A 107 -11.04 -11.66 -2.55
CA ALA A 107 -10.71 -11.90 -3.96
C ALA A 107 -10.24 -10.60 -4.62
N LYS A 108 -9.18 -10.72 -5.43
CA LYS A 108 -8.56 -9.60 -6.13
C LYS A 108 -9.07 -9.44 -7.56
N THR A 109 -9.07 -8.22 -8.08
CA THR A 109 -9.38 -7.94 -9.49
C THR A 109 -8.15 -7.41 -10.22
N PHE A 110 -7.96 -7.87 -11.45
CA PHE A 110 -6.78 -7.59 -12.25
C PHE A 110 -7.15 -7.34 -13.71
N ILE A 111 -6.48 -6.38 -14.36
CA ILE A 111 -6.46 -6.20 -15.82
C ILE A 111 -5.03 -5.94 -16.27
N THR A 112 -4.71 -6.20 -17.54
CA THR A 112 -3.53 -5.62 -18.20
C THR A 112 -3.96 -4.35 -18.93
N MET A 113 -3.04 -3.38 -19.06
CA MET A 113 -3.35 -2.04 -19.57
C MET A 113 -2.93 -1.88 -21.02
N MET A 114 -3.89 -1.52 -21.88
CA MET A 114 -3.58 -1.13 -23.25
C MET A 114 -2.82 0.20 -23.27
N ASN A 115 -1.61 0.22 -23.83
CA ASN A 115 -0.90 1.47 -24.13
C ASN A 115 -1.55 2.18 -25.34
N LEU A 116 -2.18 3.33 -25.11
CA LEU A 116 -2.86 4.13 -26.15
C LEU A 116 -1.90 5.04 -26.92
N GLY A 117 -0.69 5.23 -26.39
CA GLY A 117 0.38 6.02 -26.98
C GLY A 117 1.29 5.17 -27.86
N SER A 118 2.58 5.30 -27.61
CA SER A 118 3.64 4.54 -28.28
C SER A 118 4.61 4.00 -27.26
N SER A 119 5.50 3.12 -27.67
CA SER A 119 6.61 2.63 -26.85
C SER A 119 7.60 3.73 -26.43
N ALA A 120 7.70 4.81 -27.21
CA ALA A 120 8.54 5.98 -26.91
C ALA A 120 7.84 6.98 -25.98
N ASN A 121 6.52 7.11 -26.11
CA ASN A 121 5.66 7.94 -25.27
C ASN A 121 4.40 7.15 -24.89
N PRO A 122 4.48 6.31 -23.84
CA PRO A 122 3.32 5.58 -23.35
C PRO A 122 2.26 6.54 -22.81
N ASP A 123 1.00 6.20 -23.01
CA ASP A 123 -0.13 6.95 -22.48
C ASP A 123 -1.30 6.00 -22.19
N PHE A 124 -1.84 6.04 -20.98
CA PHE A 124 -3.05 5.30 -20.61
C PHE A 124 -4.27 6.24 -20.51
N SER A 125 -4.06 7.53 -20.73
CA SER A 125 -5.07 8.60 -20.79
C SER A 125 -6.04 8.62 -19.62
N ASN A 126 -5.59 8.20 -18.42
CA ASN A 126 -6.44 8.10 -17.23
C ASN A 126 -7.72 7.25 -17.47
N THR A 127 -7.64 6.27 -18.37
CA THR A 127 -8.79 5.50 -18.85
C THR A 127 -9.32 4.57 -17.77
N TYR A 128 -8.43 3.77 -17.17
CA TYR A 128 -8.76 2.85 -16.09
C TYR A 128 -7.77 3.07 -14.95
N ASN A 129 -8.29 3.27 -13.75
CA ASN A 129 -7.51 3.46 -12.54
C ASN A 129 -8.36 3.05 -11.32
N PRO A 130 -7.74 2.87 -10.14
CA PRO A 130 -8.46 2.43 -8.95
C PRO A 130 -9.66 3.32 -8.59
N ALA A 131 -9.59 4.63 -8.86
CA ALA A 131 -10.64 5.57 -8.50
C ALA A 131 -11.89 5.47 -9.42
N ASN A 132 -11.76 4.96 -10.64
CA ASN A 132 -12.87 4.88 -11.60
C ASN A 132 -13.28 3.44 -11.98
N THR A 133 -12.49 2.44 -11.62
CA THR A 133 -12.82 1.02 -11.83
C THR A 133 -12.85 0.20 -10.54
N HIS A 134 -12.35 0.71 -9.42
CA HIS A 134 -12.16 -0.05 -8.18
C HIS A 134 -11.38 -1.37 -8.38
N ILE A 135 -10.58 -1.48 -9.45
CA ILE A 135 -9.75 -2.65 -9.71
C ILE A 135 -8.55 -2.64 -8.76
N ASP A 136 -8.18 -3.81 -8.21
CA ASP A 136 -7.05 -3.92 -7.29
C ASP A 136 -5.70 -3.73 -7.99
N TYR A 137 -5.50 -4.36 -9.16
CA TYR A 137 -4.19 -4.47 -9.81
C TYR A 137 -4.22 -4.25 -11.34
N PHE A 138 -3.15 -3.65 -11.87
CA PHE A 138 -3.02 -3.23 -13.26
C PHE A 138 -1.68 -3.71 -13.83
N GLY A 139 -1.72 -4.67 -14.73
CA GLY A 139 -0.56 -5.20 -15.43
C GLY A 139 -0.07 -4.22 -16.48
N LEU A 140 1.22 -3.91 -16.45
CA LEU A 140 1.87 -3.10 -17.47
C LEU A 140 2.86 -3.97 -18.24
N ASP A 141 2.73 -3.97 -19.56
CA ASP A 141 3.41 -4.93 -20.42
C ASP A 141 4.27 -4.29 -21.53
N PRO A 142 5.22 -3.41 -21.16
CA PRO A 142 6.25 -2.93 -22.07
C PRO A 142 7.15 -4.08 -22.54
N TYR A 143 7.32 -4.20 -23.86
CA TYR A 143 8.11 -5.28 -24.49
C TYR A 143 9.31 -4.71 -25.29
N PRO A 144 10.44 -4.40 -24.63
CA PRO A 144 11.64 -3.83 -25.25
C PRO A 144 12.32 -4.70 -26.31
N VAL A 145 12.23 -6.04 -26.20
CA VAL A 145 13.00 -6.96 -27.04
C VAL A 145 12.27 -7.21 -28.35
N ARG A 146 12.64 -6.45 -29.38
CA ARG A 146 11.94 -6.44 -30.67
C ARG A 146 12.84 -6.07 -31.84
N THR A 147 12.45 -6.52 -33.04
CA THR A 147 13.09 -6.13 -34.30
C THR A 147 12.71 -4.70 -34.71
N GLY A 148 13.38 -4.15 -35.71
CA GLY A 148 13.07 -2.79 -36.21
C GLY A 148 13.62 -1.66 -35.33
N THR A 149 14.38 -1.98 -34.28
CA THR A 149 15.14 -1.03 -33.47
C THR A 149 16.64 -1.31 -33.59
N THR A 150 17.49 -0.30 -33.41
CA THR A 150 18.96 -0.47 -33.47
C THR A 150 19.57 -0.87 -32.13
N THR A 151 18.86 -0.61 -31.04
CA THR A 151 19.24 -0.92 -29.66
C THR A 151 18.00 -1.26 -28.86
N ILE A 152 18.12 -2.17 -27.90
CA ILE A 152 17.03 -2.47 -26.95
C ILE A 152 16.91 -1.30 -25.98
N ASP A 153 15.70 -0.80 -25.82
CA ASP A 153 15.36 0.35 -24.97
C ASP A 153 14.62 -0.13 -23.73
N TYR A 154 15.38 -0.55 -22.72
CA TYR A 154 14.82 -1.02 -21.45
C TYR A 154 14.07 0.07 -20.68
N ASN A 155 14.41 1.35 -20.90
CA ASN A 155 13.71 2.49 -20.31
C ASN A 155 12.25 2.63 -20.79
N MET A 156 11.81 1.79 -21.74
CA MET A 156 10.39 1.63 -22.07
C MET A 156 9.57 1.21 -20.84
N ILE A 157 10.16 0.41 -19.95
CA ILE A 157 9.54 -0.03 -18.70
C ILE A 157 9.28 1.18 -17.80
N ASP A 158 10.33 1.96 -17.54
CA ASP A 158 10.29 3.18 -16.72
C ASP A 158 9.24 4.18 -17.23
N ARG A 159 9.16 4.37 -18.56
CA ARG A 159 8.19 5.26 -19.18
C ARG A 159 6.76 4.74 -19.06
N ALA A 160 6.55 3.43 -19.18
CA ALA A 160 5.22 2.84 -18.99
C ALA A 160 4.75 3.03 -17.54
N VAL A 161 5.61 2.75 -16.55
CA VAL A 161 5.29 3.01 -15.14
C VAL A 161 4.97 4.48 -14.90
N THR A 162 5.79 5.39 -15.44
CA THR A 162 5.55 6.84 -15.34
C THR A 162 4.19 7.24 -15.91
N ALA A 163 3.81 6.72 -17.08
CA ALA A 163 2.53 7.02 -17.72
C ALA A 163 1.34 6.44 -16.93
N ALA A 164 1.50 5.27 -16.32
CA ALA A 164 0.47 4.64 -15.49
C ALA A 164 0.22 5.45 -14.21
N VAL A 165 1.30 5.89 -13.55
CA VAL A 165 1.21 6.77 -12.37
C VAL A 165 0.56 8.11 -12.73
N ALA A 166 0.93 8.70 -13.87
CA ALA A 166 0.28 9.91 -14.38
C ALA A 166 -1.22 9.70 -14.69
N SER A 167 -1.62 8.45 -14.96
CA SER A 167 -3.00 8.02 -15.19
C SER A 167 -3.72 7.55 -13.91
N GLY A 168 -3.17 7.88 -12.73
CA GLY A 168 -3.82 7.62 -11.44
C GLY A 168 -3.67 6.19 -10.92
N ILE A 169 -2.76 5.38 -11.47
CA ILE A 169 -2.46 4.03 -10.97
C ILE A 169 -1.24 4.10 -10.05
N PRO A 170 -1.39 3.89 -8.74
CA PRO A 170 -0.25 3.82 -7.82
C PRO A 170 0.68 2.66 -8.17
N VAL A 171 2.00 2.84 -7.95
CA VAL A 171 2.99 1.78 -8.19
C VAL A 171 2.64 0.49 -7.44
N SER A 172 2.13 0.58 -6.21
CA SER A 172 1.70 -0.57 -5.41
C SER A 172 0.53 -1.37 -6.01
N GLN A 173 -0.11 -0.85 -7.05
CA GLN A 173 -1.18 -1.52 -7.80
C GLN A 173 -0.72 -1.90 -9.22
N ILE A 174 0.53 -1.63 -9.58
CA ILE A 174 1.13 -2.09 -10.83
C ILE A 174 1.57 -3.55 -10.66
N VAL A 175 1.34 -4.35 -11.69
CA VAL A 175 1.88 -5.71 -11.80
C VAL A 175 2.91 -5.70 -12.92
N PRO A 176 4.18 -6.01 -12.62
CA PRO A 176 5.22 -6.21 -13.63
C PRO A 176 4.81 -7.32 -14.60
N VAL A 177 4.73 -7.01 -15.89
CA VAL A 177 4.55 -8.03 -16.93
C VAL A 177 5.85 -8.20 -17.70
N TYR A 178 6.40 -9.40 -17.62
CA TYR A 178 7.64 -9.81 -18.25
C TYR A 178 7.41 -10.36 -19.65
N GLN A 179 8.28 -9.98 -20.59
CA GLN A 179 8.20 -10.39 -21.99
C GLN A 179 8.71 -11.82 -22.15
N THR A 180 7.87 -12.84 -22.05
CA THR A 180 8.33 -14.23 -22.23
C THR A 180 7.82 -14.86 -23.53
N PHE A 181 7.72 -14.05 -24.58
CA PHE A 181 7.27 -14.49 -25.90
C PHE A 181 7.96 -13.75 -27.07
N GLY A 182 7.87 -14.34 -28.27
CA GLY A 182 8.21 -13.67 -29.51
C GLY A 182 8.32 -14.58 -30.74
N GLY A 183 8.62 -14.00 -31.90
CA GLY A 183 8.68 -14.71 -33.19
C GLY A 183 7.33 -14.94 -33.88
N GLY A 184 6.23 -14.45 -33.27
CA GLY A 184 4.88 -14.53 -33.82
C GLY A 184 4.53 -13.40 -34.81
N SER A 185 3.24 -13.29 -35.11
CA SER A 185 2.74 -12.37 -36.14
C SER A 185 2.46 -10.94 -35.64
N TYR A 186 2.44 -10.70 -34.33
CA TYR A 186 2.21 -9.37 -33.73
C TYR A 186 3.22 -8.33 -34.19
N ALA A 187 2.73 -7.16 -34.59
CA ALA A 187 3.55 -6.02 -35.00
C ALA A 187 3.71 -5.03 -33.84
N THR A 188 4.91 -4.49 -33.72
CA THR A 188 5.22 -3.39 -32.80
C THR A 188 4.76 -2.05 -33.40
N ASP A 189 4.64 -1.02 -32.58
CA ASP A 189 4.34 0.36 -33.00
C ASP A 189 5.36 0.95 -33.99
N THR A 190 6.58 0.40 -34.06
CA THR A 190 7.62 0.80 -35.04
C THR A 190 7.63 -0.06 -36.31
N GLY A 191 6.69 -0.99 -36.46
CA GLY A 191 6.60 -1.90 -37.62
C GLY A 191 7.53 -3.13 -37.53
N GLY A 192 8.28 -3.29 -36.45
CA GLY A 192 9.03 -4.50 -36.11
C GLY A 192 8.17 -5.62 -35.52
N LYS A 193 8.82 -6.65 -34.97
CA LYS A 193 8.23 -7.86 -34.37
C LYS A 193 8.79 -8.10 -32.97
N TYR A 194 7.96 -8.59 -32.05
CA TYR A 194 8.43 -9.06 -30.73
C TYR A 194 9.34 -10.28 -30.88
N VAL A 195 10.37 -10.34 -30.05
CA VAL A 195 11.41 -11.38 -30.08
C VAL A 195 11.51 -11.99 -28.69
N MET A 196 11.63 -13.31 -28.63
CA MET A 196 11.87 -14.04 -27.38
C MET A 196 13.18 -13.54 -26.75
N PRO A 197 13.19 -13.01 -25.52
CA PRO A 197 14.40 -12.52 -24.90
C PRO A 197 15.40 -13.65 -24.61
N THR A 198 16.69 -13.32 -24.66
CA THR A 198 17.70 -14.15 -24.01
C THR A 198 17.60 -14.03 -22.49
N THR A 199 18.11 -15.00 -21.74
CA THR A 199 18.15 -14.92 -20.26
C THR A 199 18.80 -13.64 -19.73
N SER A 200 19.83 -13.12 -20.39
CA SER A 200 20.47 -11.85 -20.01
C SER A 200 19.61 -10.62 -20.28
N GLN A 201 18.83 -10.64 -21.37
CA GLN A 201 17.89 -9.55 -21.68
C GLN A 201 16.72 -9.60 -20.70
N GLU A 202 16.21 -10.79 -20.41
CA GLU A 202 15.15 -11.01 -19.44
C GLU A 202 15.57 -10.57 -18.03
N GLN A 203 16.76 -10.96 -17.58
CA GLN A 203 17.30 -10.50 -16.30
C GLN A 203 17.40 -8.97 -16.27
N THR A 204 17.80 -8.31 -17.37
CA THR A 204 17.85 -6.85 -17.42
C THR A 204 16.45 -6.23 -17.27
N MET A 205 15.42 -6.82 -17.87
CA MET A 205 14.03 -6.36 -17.70
C MET A 205 13.52 -6.60 -16.29
N MET A 206 13.82 -7.76 -15.69
CA MET A 206 13.52 -8.05 -14.28
C MET A 206 14.20 -7.04 -13.36
N ASP A 207 15.46 -6.67 -13.62
CA ASP A 207 16.19 -5.69 -12.82
C ASP A 207 15.57 -4.28 -12.93
N HIS A 208 15.11 -3.88 -14.12
CA HIS A 208 14.37 -2.63 -14.31
C HIS A 208 13.05 -2.64 -13.54
N TRP A 209 12.29 -3.73 -13.64
CA TRP A 209 11.05 -3.89 -12.89
C TRP A 209 11.28 -3.86 -11.38
N ALA A 210 12.26 -4.61 -10.88
CA ALA A 210 12.61 -4.64 -9.47
C ALA A 210 13.09 -3.29 -8.94
N ALA A 211 13.70 -2.45 -9.79
CA ALA A 211 14.07 -1.08 -9.41
C ALA A 211 12.87 -0.13 -9.30
N LEU A 212 11.77 -0.40 -10.01
CA LEU A 212 10.56 0.43 -10.04
C LEU A 212 9.53 -0.03 -8.99
N ASP A 213 9.38 -1.34 -8.83
CA ASP A 213 8.56 -1.98 -7.81
C ASP A 213 9.25 -3.27 -7.34
N PRO A 214 10.00 -3.23 -6.23
CA PRO A 214 10.75 -4.39 -5.72
C PRO A 214 9.86 -5.44 -5.06
N SER A 215 8.59 -5.14 -4.79
CA SER A 215 7.68 -6.05 -4.09
C SER A 215 6.24 -5.97 -4.64
N PRO A 216 6.05 -6.29 -5.93
CA PRO A 216 4.72 -6.30 -6.52
C PRO A 216 3.83 -7.32 -5.82
N ALA A 217 2.51 -7.09 -5.82
CA ALA A 217 1.56 -8.04 -5.23
C ALA A 217 1.68 -9.44 -5.84
N PHE A 218 1.97 -9.47 -7.14
CA PHE A 218 2.48 -10.60 -7.90
C PHE A 218 3.16 -10.07 -9.15
N ASP A 219 4.02 -10.86 -9.77
CA ASP A 219 4.54 -10.56 -11.11
C ASP A 219 3.96 -11.52 -12.15
N TYR A 220 4.08 -11.16 -13.43
CA TYR A 220 3.41 -11.87 -14.52
C TYR A 220 4.38 -12.17 -15.66
N ALA A 221 4.71 -13.44 -15.88
CA ALA A 221 5.33 -13.90 -17.11
C ALA A 221 4.28 -14.08 -18.23
N TYR A 222 4.27 -13.20 -19.23
CA TYR A 222 3.37 -13.28 -20.37
C TYR A 222 4.11 -13.92 -21.57
N ALA A 223 3.81 -15.15 -22.00
CA ALA A 223 2.87 -16.13 -21.44
C ALA A 223 3.52 -17.53 -21.42
N TRP A 224 2.84 -18.52 -20.83
CA TRP A 224 3.29 -19.92 -20.81
C TRP A 224 3.09 -20.61 -22.17
N GLY A 225 1.89 -20.46 -22.73
CA GLY A 225 1.49 -21.10 -23.99
C GLY A 225 1.66 -20.15 -25.19
N SER A 226 2.03 -20.72 -26.33
CA SER A 226 2.16 -19.97 -27.59
C SER A 226 0.81 -19.39 -28.07
N GLN A 227 0.86 -18.19 -28.64
CA GLN A 227 -0.25 -17.47 -29.23
C GLN A 227 0.16 -16.90 -30.60
N GLN A 228 -0.76 -16.86 -31.57
CA GLN A 228 -0.51 -16.25 -32.90
C GLN A 228 0.80 -16.69 -33.60
N GLY A 229 1.22 -17.93 -33.38
CA GLY A 229 2.42 -18.52 -33.97
C GLY A 229 3.73 -18.10 -33.31
N ASP A 230 3.71 -17.50 -32.13
CA ASP A 230 4.92 -17.19 -31.35
C ASP A 230 5.53 -18.41 -30.65
N THR A 231 6.73 -18.22 -30.12
CA THR A 231 7.32 -19.04 -29.07
C THR A 231 7.06 -18.36 -27.73
N ALA A 232 6.83 -19.15 -26.67
CA ALA A 232 6.46 -18.68 -25.35
C ALA A 232 7.23 -19.43 -24.25
N LEU A 233 7.10 -19.02 -22.99
CA LEU A 233 7.90 -19.53 -21.88
C LEU A 233 7.87 -21.06 -21.75
N GLY A 234 6.72 -21.68 -21.98
CA GLY A 234 6.52 -23.13 -21.82
C GLY A 234 7.38 -23.99 -22.75
N SER A 235 7.96 -23.42 -23.81
CA SER A 235 8.87 -24.11 -24.73
C SER A 235 10.34 -23.68 -24.62
N ASP A 236 10.69 -22.78 -23.68
CA ASP A 236 12.06 -22.33 -23.44
C ASP A 236 12.59 -22.78 -22.06
N PRO A 237 13.32 -23.92 -21.98
CA PRO A 237 13.92 -24.40 -20.74
C PRO A 237 14.92 -23.44 -20.09
N THR A 238 15.54 -22.54 -20.86
CA THR A 238 16.55 -21.62 -20.32
C THR A 238 15.89 -20.45 -19.58
N LEU A 239 14.82 -19.89 -20.13
CA LEU A 239 14.00 -18.91 -19.42
C LEU A 239 13.24 -19.56 -18.25
N GLN A 240 12.73 -20.79 -18.39
CA GLN A 240 12.13 -21.51 -17.25
C GLN A 240 13.10 -21.65 -16.08
N ALA A 241 14.38 -21.92 -16.33
CA ALA A 241 15.39 -22.00 -15.28
C ALA A 241 15.66 -20.64 -14.62
N LEU A 242 15.67 -19.55 -15.41
CA LEU A 242 15.78 -18.18 -14.89
C LEU A 242 14.58 -17.83 -13.99
N PHE A 243 13.36 -18.10 -14.45
CA PHE A 243 12.16 -17.86 -13.65
C PHE A 243 12.09 -18.77 -12.43
N LEU A 244 12.52 -20.03 -12.51
CA LEU A 244 12.63 -20.87 -11.32
C LEU A 244 13.57 -20.25 -10.29
N GLN A 245 14.71 -19.72 -10.73
CA GLN A 245 15.65 -19.02 -9.86
C GLN A 245 15.00 -17.75 -9.25
N HIS A 246 14.34 -16.93 -10.06
CA HIS A 246 13.61 -15.73 -9.62
C HIS A 246 12.54 -16.09 -8.59
N ASN A 247 11.68 -17.06 -8.91
CA ASN A 247 10.50 -17.44 -8.12
C ASN A 247 10.83 -18.24 -6.84
N THR A 248 12.04 -18.80 -6.72
CA THR A 248 12.43 -19.64 -5.56
C THR A 248 13.53 -19.03 -4.69
N GLN A 249 14.10 -17.89 -5.09
CA GLN A 249 15.04 -17.18 -4.24
C GLN A 249 14.32 -16.60 -3.01
N SER A 250 14.44 -17.30 -1.88
CA SER A 250 14.55 -16.64 -0.58
C SER A 250 15.93 -15.98 -0.51
N THR A 251 16.02 -14.74 -0.02
CA THR A 251 17.26 -13.95 0.09
C THR A 251 18.42 -14.73 0.75
N THR A 252 19.23 -15.43 -0.05
CA THR A 252 20.49 -16.05 0.41
C THR A 252 21.67 -15.40 -0.30
N THR A 253 22.10 -14.25 0.19
CA THR A 253 23.49 -13.82 0.03
C THR A 253 24.26 -14.21 1.31
N PRO A 254 25.30 -15.06 1.25
CA PRO A 254 26.01 -15.53 2.43
C PRO A 254 26.88 -14.41 3.05
N PRO A 255 27.01 -14.33 4.40
CA PRO A 255 27.98 -13.45 5.06
C PRO A 255 29.42 -13.94 4.81
N PRO A 256 30.44 -13.07 5.00
CA PRO A 256 31.84 -13.44 4.77
C PRO A 256 32.25 -14.61 5.67
N THR A 257 33.06 -15.49 5.09
CA THR A 257 33.51 -16.76 5.63
C THR A 257 34.23 -16.64 6.98
N THR A 258 33.63 -17.23 8.03
CA THR A 258 34.40 -17.87 9.11
C THR A 258 33.75 -19.20 9.48
N THR A 259 34.46 -20.29 9.19
CA THR A 259 34.05 -21.68 9.45
C THR A 259 34.13 -22.03 10.94
N PRO A 260 33.14 -22.77 11.48
CA PRO A 260 33.45 -23.88 12.39
C PRO A 260 32.76 -25.22 12.00
N PRO A 261 33.18 -26.36 12.59
CA PRO A 261 33.19 -27.69 11.97
C PRO A 261 31.88 -28.51 12.15
N PRO A 262 31.72 -29.67 11.47
CA PRO A 262 30.42 -30.24 11.16
C PRO A 262 29.89 -31.14 12.27
N THR A 263 28.57 -31.15 12.45
CA THR A 263 27.87 -32.25 13.13
C THR A 263 26.66 -32.70 12.34
N THR A 264 26.53 -34.01 12.29
CA THR A 264 25.70 -34.83 11.42
C THR A 264 24.31 -35.11 11.99
N THR A 265 23.34 -35.25 11.07
CA THR A 265 22.10 -36.08 11.07
C THR A 265 20.73 -35.40 11.38
N PRO A 266 19.69 -35.57 10.51
CA PRO A 266 18.27 -35.18 10.74
C PRO A 266 17.33 -36.42 10.95
N PRO A 267 15.96 -36.30 10.98
CA PRO A 267 15.02 -35.58 11.89
C PRO A 267 13.91 -36.58 12.44
N PRO A 268 12.79 -36.18 13.13
CA PRO A 268 11.60 -35.57 12.46
C PRO A 268 10.72 -34.57 13.29
N THR A 269 10.16 -33.60 12.56
CA THR A 269 8.83 -32.92 12.65
C THR A 269 8.11 -32.68 13.98
N THR A 270 7.93 -31.39 14.34
CA THR A 270 6.66 -30.62 14.37
C THR A 270 6.88 -29.35 15.19
N VAL A 271 7.19 -28.23 14.54
CA VAL A 271 7.22 -26.91 15.18
C VAL A 271 6.47 -25.96 14.24
N PRO A 272 5.44 -25.23 14.70
CA PRO A 272 4.84 -24.17 13.90
C PRO A 272 5.90 -23.10 13.58
N PRO A 273 5.81 -22.36 12.46
CA PRO A 273 6.85 -21.42 12.08
C PRO A 273 7.03 -20.36 13.19
N PRO A 274 8.28 -19.95 13.51
CA PRO A 274 8.54 -19.12 14.67
C PRO A 274 7.99 -17.70 14.43
N THR A 275 7.24 -17.20 15.40
CA THR A 275 6.88 -15.79 15.58
C THR A 275 8.07 -14.97 16.09
N SER A 276 9.28 -15.25 15.60
CA SER A 276 10.49 -14.54 16.01
C SER A 276 10.63 -13.28 15.18
N GLY A 277 10.52 -12.12 15.84
CA GLY A 277 10.82 -10.85 15.21
C GLY A 277 12.23 -10.81 14.62
N GLY A 278 12.40 -10.03 13.56
CA GLY A 278 13.62 -9.85 12.78
C GLY A 278 14.06 -8.40 12.71
N THR A 279 15.14 -8.16 11.97
CA THR A 279 15.61 -6.81 11.65
C THR A 279 15.67 -6.67 10.12
N PHE A 280 14.99 -5.65 9.61
CA PHE A 280 14.82 -5.37 8.20
C PHE A 280 15.50 -4.03 7.90
N TYR A 281 16.35 -4.03 6.89
CA TYR A 281 17.09 -2.85 6.46
C TYR A 281 16.60 -2.46 5.07
N GLY A 282 16.23 -1.21 4.90
CA GLY A 282 16.09 -0.54 3.62
C GLY A 282 17.47 -0.15 3.08
N THR A 283 17.42 0.51 1.95
CA THR A 283 18.53 1.00 1.16
C THR A 283 18.60 2.53 1.31
N PRO A 284 19.49 3.23 0.56
CA PRO A 284 19.41 4.69 0.46
C PRO A 284 18.31 5.21 -0.48
N GLY A 285 17.42 4.34 -0.98
CA GLY A 285 16.31 4.67 -1.88
C GLY A 285 14.97 4.68 -1.16
N ALA A 286 13.87 4.86 -1.88
CA ALA A 286 12.53 4.75 -1.29
C ALA A 286 12.15 3.28 -1.10
N ASP A 287 12.04 2.83 0.13
CA ASP A 287 11.82 1.44 0.50
C ASP A 287 10.46 1.20 1.14
N VAL A 288 9.91 -0.01 1.00
CA VAL A 288 8.72 -0.46 1.73
C VAL A 288 9.14 -1.56 2.70
N LEU A 289 9.13 -1.25 3.99
CA LEU A 289 9.53 -2.15 5.06
C LEU A 289 8.29 -2.74 5.74
N HIS A 290 8.06 -4.03 5.50
CA HIS A 290 7.08 -4.82 6.25
C HIS A 290 7.78 -6.03 6.85
N GLY A 291 7.74 -6.12 8.18
CA GLY A 291 8.34 -7.21 8.93
C GLY A 291 7.57 -8.54 8.85
N THR A 292 7.81 -9.37 9.84
CA THR A 292 6.98 -10.54 10.16
C THR A 292 5.75 -10.11 10.96
N THR A 293 5.01 -11.06 11.52
CA THR A 293 3.96 -10.77 12.52
C THR A 293 4.51 -10.67 13.95
N GLY A 294 5.83 -10.87 14.12
CA GLY A 294 6.56 -10.77 15.38
C GLY A 294 6.93 -9.32 15.71
N ALA A 295 7.76 -9.12 16.73
CA ALA A 295 8.25 -7.79 17.09
C ALA A 295 9.51 -7.45 16.30
N ASP A 296 9.37 -6.69 15.21
CA ASP A 296 10.43 -6.44 14.24
C ASP A 296 11.17 -5.11 14.46
N THR A 297 12.36 -4.98 13.89
CA THR A 297 13.05 -3.69 13.77
C THR A 297 13.16 -3.33 12.30
N LEU A 298 12.56 -2.23 11.89
CA LEU A 298 12.49 -1.76 10.51
C LEU A 298 13.36 -0.50 10.40
N ILE A 299 14.42 -0.54 9.59
CA ILE A 299 15.42 0.53 9.45
C ILE A 299 15.46 0.95 7.98
N GLY A 300 14.88 2.07 7.60
CA GLY A 300 14.67 2.50 6.21
C GLY A 300 15.97 3.04 5.62
N GLY A 301 16.45 4.16 6.11
CA GLY A 301 17.78 4.65 5.77
C GLY A 301 17.73 6.06 5.21
N ALA A 302 17.93 6.21 3.91
CA ALA A 302 17.71 7.48 3.22
C ALA A 302 16.74 7.20 2.08
N GLY A 303 16.07 8.21 1.54
CA GLY A 303 14.95 8.01 0.62
C GLY A 303 13.61 8.22 1.34
N ASN A 304 12.52 7.96 0.62
CA ASN A 304 11.17 8.15 1.13
C ASN A 304 10.56 6.78 1.45
N ASP A 305 10.66 6.36 2.69
CA ASP A 305 10.39 5.01 3.14
C ASP A 305 8.98 4.84 3.67
N THR A 306 8.41 3.64 3.54
CA THR A 306 7.09 3.28 4.07
C THR A 306 7.18 2.04 4.95
N TYR A 307 6.73 2.17 6.19
CA TYR A 307 6.80 1.15 7.22
C TYR A 307 5.41 0.59 7.53
N TYR A 308 5.27 -0.72 7.52
CA TYR A 308 4.09 -1.40 8.03
C TYR A 308 4.34 -1.90 9.44
N VAL A 309 3.51 -1.43 10.38
CA VAL A 309 3.53 -1.86 11.77
C VAL A 309 2.29 -2.69 12.06
N ASP A 310 2.49 -3.97 12.35
CA ASP A 310 1.42 -4.91 12.70
C ASP A 310 1.58 -5.53 14.09
N ASN A 311 2.72 -5.26 14.74
CA ASN A 311 3.00 -5.67 16.10
C ASN A 311 3.37 -4.45 16.96
N ILE A 312 2.82 -4.37 18.18
CA ILE A 312 3.16 -3.28 19.12
C ILE A 312 4.64 -3.31 19.53
N GLY A 313 5.31 -4.46 19.36
CA GLY A 313 6.73 -4.63 19.59
C GLY A 313 7.62 -4.18 18.43
N ASP A 314 7.05 -3.74 17.30
CA ASP A 314 7.82 -3.24 16.17
C ASP A 314 8.62 -1.98 16.54
N ARG A 315 9.69 -1.74 15.79
CA ARG A 315 10.60 -0.62 16.00
C ARG A 315 10.99 -0.03 14.65
N VAL A 316 10.31 1.04 14.27
CA VAL A 316 10.66 1.87 13.11
C VAL A 316 11.82 2.80 13.48
N ILE A 317 12.90 2.74 12.72
CA ILE A 317 14.10 3.56 12.89
C ILE A 317 14.36 4.31 11.59
N GLU A 318 14.09 5.62 11.62
CA GLU A 318 14.45 6.52 10.53
C GLU A 318 15.58 7.49 10.83
N ALA A 319 16.27 7.91 9.76
CA ALA A 319 17.31 8.94 9.82
C ALA A 319 16.71 10.35 9.67
N ILE A 320 17.33 11.31 10.37
CA ILE A 320 16.97 12.73 10.21
C ILE A 320 17.42 13.20 8.81
N GLY A 321 16.49 13.80 8.06
CA GLY A 321 16.68 14.25 6.68
C GLY A 321 16.81 13.10 5.69
N GLY A 322 16.29 11.92 6.03
CA GLY A 322 16.27 10.72 5.19
C GLY A 322 15.40 10.91 3.95
N GLY A 323 14.21 11.49 4.11
CA GLY A 323 13.34 11.86 3.01
C GLY A 323 11.95 12.29 3.49
N THR A 324 10.92 11.66 2.97
CA THR A 324 9.51 11.84 3.38
C THR A 324 8.91 10.47 3.61
N ASP A 325 8.93 10.08 4.88
CA ASP A 325 8.77 8.74 5.36
C ASP A 325 7.40 8.56 6.01
N LYS A 326 6.88 7.33 5.93
CA LYS A 326 5.51 7.00 6.31
C LYS A 326 5.47 5.78 7.20
N VAL A 327 4.75 5.85 8.32
CA VAL A 327 4.39 4.67 9.11
C VAL A 327 2.91 4.40 8.94
N LEU A 328 2.56 3.18 8.55
CA LEU A 328 1.20 2.66 8.42
C LEU A 328 0.98 1.57 9.48
N ALA A 329 0.22 1.90 10.53
CA ALA A 329 -0.03 0.99 11.64
C ALA A 329 -1.41 0.33 11.57
N SER A 330 -1.46 -0.98 11.78
CA SER A 330 -2.70 -1.74 11.98
C SER A 330 -3.01 -2.01 13.46
N VAL A 331 -2.06 -1.69 14.33
CA VAL A 331 -2.14 -1.80 15.80
C VAL A 331 -1.80 -0.47 16.46
N SER A 332 -2.18 -0.33 17.73
CA SER A 332 -1.77 0.85 18.52
C SER A 332 -0.25 0.93 18.60
N TYR A 333 0.33 2.08 18.26
CA TYR A 333 1.77 2.23 18.09
C TYR A 333 2.27 3.63 18.47
N ALA A 334 3.54 3.68 18.87
CA ALA A 334 4.24 4.92 19.21
C ALA A 334 5.54 5.01 18.41
N LEU A 335 5.76 6.15 17.74
CA LEU A 335 7.01 6.39 17.03
C LEU A 335 8.18 6.45 18.01
N LEU A 336 9.30 5.84 17.64
CA LEU A 336 10.50 5.90 18.46
C LEU A 336 11.04 7.34 18.52
N PRO A 337 11.60 7.77 19.66
CA PRO A 337 12.33 9.03 19.73
C PRO A 337 13.50 9.03 18.75
N GLY A 338 13.65 10.13 18.00
CA GLY A 338 14.77 10.31 17.07
C GLY A 338 14.54 9.78 15.65
N SER A 339 13.43 9.08 15.39
CA SER A 339 13.03 8.71 14.03
C SER A 339 12.19 9.80 13.39
N GLU A 340 12.67 10.40 12.31
CA GLU A 340 11.94 11.43 11.58
C GLU A 340 10.95 10.74 10.63
N ILE A 341 9.65 10.93 10.85
CA ILE A 341 8.56 10.34 10.08
C ILE A 341 7.57 11.45 9.79
N GLU A 342 7.26 11.71 8.54
CA GLU A 342 6.39 12.81 8.12
C GLU A 342 4.90 12.43 8.17
N LEU A 343 4.56 11.17 7.87
CA LEU A 343 3.17 10.68 7.90
C LEU A 343 3.05 9.43 8.77
N PHE A 344 2.24 9.49 9.81
CA PHE A 344 1.91 8.35 10.64
C PHE A 344 0.40 8.08 10.56
N ALA A 345 0.00 7.05 9.82
CA ALA A 345 -1.39 6.76 9.56
C ALA A 345 -1.77 5.33 9.93
N THR A 346 -3.06 5.05 9.96
CA THR A 346 -3.56 3.67 9.96
C THR A 346 -3.41 3.03 8.58
N THR A 347 -3.31 1.70 8.52
CA THR A 347 -3.28 0.97 7.24
C THR A 347 -4.61 1.00 6.48
N ASN A 348 -5.72 1.32 7.15
CA ASN A 348 -7.05 1.39 6.57
C ASN A 348 -7.83 2.56 7.17
N PRO A 349 -7.94 3.71 6.47
CA PRO A 349 -8.67 4.88 6.94
C PRO A 349 -10.17 4.64 7.18
N SER A 350 -10.76 3.64 6.51
CA SER A 350 -12.17 3.25 6.68
C SER A 350 -12.36 2.18 7.77
N GLY A 351 -11.28 1.66 8.37
CA GLY A 351 -11.34 0.67 9.45
C GLY A 351 -11.99 1.26 10.70
N THR A 352 -12.77 0.47 11.44
CA THR A 352 -13.52 0.95 12.62
C THR A 352 -12.92 0.49 13.95
N ALA A 353 -11.78 -0.21 13.92
CA ALA A 353 -11.11 -0.67 15.12
C ALA A 353 -10.45 0.51 15.85
N PRO A 354 -10.68 0.67 17.17
CA PRO A 354 -10.04 1.73 17.93
C PRO A 354 -8.53 1.52 17.96
N ILE A 355 -7.78 2.59 17.71
CA ILE A 355 -6.33 2.56 17.65
C ILE A 355 -5.73 3.79 18.34
N LYS A 356 -4.58 3.60 18.98
CA LYS A 356 -3.80 4.70 19.55
C LYS A 356 -2.57 4.96 18.69
N LEU A 357 -2.44 6.19 18.19
CA LEU A 357 -1.28 6.66 17.44
C LEU A 357 -0.57 7.73 18.27
N THR A 358 0.68 7.47 18.64
CA THR A 358 1.52 8.43 19.38
C THR A 358 2.74 8.81 18.53
N GLY A 359 2.82 10.08 18.13
CA GLY A 359 3.98 10.66 17.44
C GLY A 359 5.19 10.85 18.38
N ASN A 360 6.16 11.66 17.95
CA ASN A 360 7.39 11.90 18.72
C ASN A 360 7.71 13.41 18.78
N SER A 361 8.98 13.83 18.77
CA SER A 361 9.36 15.25 18.86
C SER A 361 9.42 16.00 17.51
N PHE A 362 9.30 15.30 16.38
CA PHE A 362 9.29 15.88 15.03
C PHE A 362 7.87 16.34 14.65
N ALA A 363 7.74 17.10 13.58
CA ALA A 363 6.43 17.48 13.06
C ALA A 363 5.84 16.33 12.23
N GLN A 364 4.65 15.85 12.59
CA GLN A 364 3.98 14.76 11.88
C GLN A 364 2.60 15.13 11.36
N THR A 365 2.24 14.54 10.22
CA THR A 365 0.83 14.34 9.85
C THR A 365 0.39 13.00 10.43
N ILE A 366 -0.55 13.00 11.38
CA ILE A 366 -1.09 11.78 11.99
C ILE A 366 -2.54 11.58 11.58
N GLN A 367 -2.86 10.41 11.03
CA GLN A 367 -4.19 10.09 10.50
C GLN A 367 -4.75 8.80 11.09
N GLY A 368 -5.89 8.91 11.76
CA GLY A 368 -6.67 7.81 12.30
C GLY A 368 -7.38 6.94 11.25
N ASN A 369 -8.40 6.21 11.69
CA ASN A 369 -9.35 5.45 10.90
C ASN A 369 -10.79 5.83 11.28
N ALA A 370 -11.79 5.14 10.77
CA ALA A 370 -13.18 5.41 11.07
C ALA A 370 -13.66 4.96 12.49
N GLY A 371 -12.77 4.40 13.31
CA GLY A 371 -13.03 3.95 14.68
C GLY A 371 -12.69 4.99 15.74
N ASP A 372 -12.91 4.66 17.02
CA ASP A 372 -12.64 5.59 18.13
C ASP A 372 -11.13 5.65 18.41
N ASN A 373 -10.45 6.69 17.94
CA ASN A 373 -8.99 6.76 18.00
C ASN A 373 -8.48 7.62 19.15
N VAL A 374 -7.26 7.33 19.60
CA VAL A 374 -6.50 8.18 20.51
C VAL A 374 -5.26 8.68 19.79
N ILE A 375 -5.22 9.97 19.48
CA ILE A 375 -4.18 10.58 18.67
C ILE A 375 -3.37 11.55 19.55
N ASN A 376 -2.07 11.31 19.67
CA ASN A 376 -1.14 12.19 20.34
C ASN A 376 -0.03 12.58 19.36
N GLY A 377 0.08 13.85 19.01
CA GLY A 377 1.16 14.37 18.15
C GLY A 377 2.54 14.23 18.78
N GLY A 378 2.62 14.42 20.09
CA GLY A 378 3.88 14.49 20.82
C GLY A 378 4.36 15.94 20.90
N GLY A 379 5.59 16.19 20.44
CA GLY A 379 6.12 17.54 20.22
C GLY A 379 6.06 17.89 18.73
N GLY A 380 6.42 19.12 18.35
CA GLY A 380 6.48 19.51 16.93
C GLY A 380 5.22 20.23 16.45
N HIS A 381 5.16 20.50 15.15
CA HIS A 381 4.02 21.18 14.52
C HIS A 381 3.18 20.17 13.75
N ASP A 382 2.26 19.51 14.46
CA ASP A 382 1.57 18.34 13.93
C ASP A 382 0.27 18.69 13.19
N ILE A 383 -0.12 17.85 12.24
CA ILE A 383 -1.44 17.85 11.60
C ILE A 383 -2.15 16.56 12.03
N LEU A 384 -3.28 16.68 12.72
CA LEU A 384 -3.98 15.55 13.32
C LEU A 384 -5.36 15.39 12.70
N THR A 385 -5.66 14.18 12.22
CA THR A 385 -6.94 13.83 11.60
C THR A 385 -7.50 12.57 12.26
N GLY A 386 -8.71 12.65 12.81
CA GLY A 386 -9.38 11.53 13.46
C GLY A 386 -10.06 10.57 12.48
N ASN A 387 -10.69 11.12 11.45
CA ASN A 387 -11.64 10.55 10.50
C ASN A 387 -13.04 10.28 11.08
N GLY A 388 -13.39 9.00 11.30
CA GLY A 388 -14.72 8.61 11.79
C GLY A 388 -14.79 8.63 13.30
N GLY A 389 -15.59 7.75 13.92
CA GLY A 389 -15.51 7.49 15.36
C GLY A 389 -15.71 8.67 16.33
N HIS A 390 -15.44 8.36 17.59
CA HIS A 390 -15.33 9.28 18.73
C HIS A 390 -13.86 9.43 19.14
N ASP A 391 -13.18 10.41 18.58
CA ASP A 391 -11.73 10.52 18.73
C ASP A 391 -11.31 11.32 19.97
N THR A 392 -10.12 11.02 20.48
CA THR A 392 -9.47 11.78 21.55
C THR A 392 -8.12 12.30 21.08
N PHE A 393 -7.99 13.62 20.99
CA PHE A 393 -6.74 14.31 20.69
C PHE A 393 -6.02 14.69 21.99
N VAL A 394 -4.85 14.11 22.23
CA VAL A 394 -4.14 14.19 23.52
C VAL A 394 -3.04 15.25 23.46
N PHE A 395 -3.02 16.12 24.48
CA PHE A 395 -1.97 17.10 24.73
C PHE A 395 -1.35 16.86 26.10
N ASN A 396 -0.15 16.29 26.11
CA ASN A 396 0.62 15.96 27.32
C ASN A 396 2.11 16.37 27.23
N SER A 397 2.44 17.22 26.26
CA SER A 397 3.78 17.78 26.05
C SER A 397 3.79 19.28 26.35
N THR A 398 4.96 19.84 26.67
CA THR A 398 5.09 21.25 27.05
C THR A 398 4.44 22.20 26.04
N VAL A 399 3.54 23.06 26.52
CA VAL A 399 2.88 24.09 25.71
C VAL A 399 3.87 25.21 25.38
N LYS A 400 4.16 25.40 24.09
CA LYS A 400 5.08 26.43 23.57
C LYS A 400 4.76 26.71 22.11
N ALA A 401 5.14 27.88 21.59
CA ALA A 401 4.89 28.26 20.20
C ALA A 401 5.47 27.27 19.15
N GLY A 402 6.53 26.54 19.50
CA GLY A 402 7.13 25.49 18.67
C GLY A 402 6.45 24.11 18.76
N ASN A 403 5.32 24.00 19.45
CA ASN A 403 4.57 22.77 19.67
C ASN A 403 3.07 23.01 19.43
N LEU A 404 2.71 23.24 18.17
CA LEU A 404 1.39 23.69 17.75
C LEU A 404 0.77 22.62 16.85
N ALA A 405 -0.31 21.98 17.32
CA ALA A 405 -1.06 21.04 16.50
C ALA A 405 -2.13 21.74 15.64
N THR A 406 -2.47 21.15 14.50
CA THR A 406 -3.63 21.50 13.68
C THR A 406 -4.54 20.29 13.60
N ILE A 407 -5.72 20.33 14.24
CA ILE A 407 -6.70 19.26 14.13
C ILE A 407 -7.66 19.59 12.99
N THR A 408 -7.72 18.70 11.99
CA THR A 408 -8.35 19.01 10.70
C THR A 408 -9.85 18.77 10.65
N ASP A 409 -10.38 17.87 11.47
CA ASP A 409 -11.73 17.32 11.32
C ASP A 409 -12.53 17.19 12.63
N PHE A 410 -12.11 17.93 13.67
CA PHE A 410 -12.74 17.88 14.99
C PHE A 410 -14.28 18.03 14.95
N SER A 411 -14.97 17.03 15.48
CA SER A 411 -16.41 16.95 15.62
C SER A 411 -16.85 17.26 17.05
N VAL A 412 -17.51 18.40 17.26
CA VAL A 412 -17.97 18.83 18.60
C VAL A 412 -18.96 17.89 19.28
N ILE A 413 -19.60 17.01 18.50
CA ILE A 413 -20.57 16.02 19.02
C ILE A 413 -19.94 14.66 19.30
N ARG A 414 -18.76 14.35 18.74
CA ARG A 414 -18.13 13.03 18.87
C ARG A 414 -16.83 13.08 19.65
N ASP A 415 -15.98 14.08 19.39
CA ASP A 415 -14.58 14.03 19.76
C ASP A 415 -14.28 14.76 21.08
N LYS A 416 -13.10 14.48 21.63
CA LYS A 416 -12.56 15.08 22.85
C LYS A 416 -11.14 15.58 22.65
N ILE A 417 -10.83 16.64 23.38
CA ILE A 417 -9.46 17.11 23.60
C ILE A 417 -9.07 16.71 25.02
N GLN A 418 -8.04 15.88 25.15
CA GLN A 418 -7.49 15.46 26.43
C GLN A 418 -6.29 16.32 26.81
N LEU A 419 -6.30 16.86 28.02
CA LEU A 419 -5.26 17.73 28.56
C LEU A 419 -4.61 17.08 29.78
N ASP A 420 -3.28 16.98 29.81
CA ASP A 420 -2.56 16.51 30.99
C ASP A 420 -2.42 17.63 32.04
N HIS A 421 -2.97 17.46 33.24
CA HIS A 421 -2.94 18.51 34.28
C HIS A 421 -1.52 18.84 34.78
N THR A 422 -0.54 17.96 34.55
CA THR A 422 0.86 18.22 34.89
C THR A 422 1.52 19.20 33.91
N VAL A 423 0.97 19.31 32.69
CA VAL A 423 1.37 20.28 31.67
C VAL A 423 0.50 21.53 31.72
N PHE A 424 -0.82 21.33 31.78
CA PHE A 424 -1.82 22.40 31.84
C PHE A 424 -2.08 22.77 33.30
N THR A 425 -1.05 23.32 33.94
CA THR A 425 -1.06 23.65 35.37
C THR A 425 -2.24 24.54 35.75
N GLY A 426 -2.87 24.27 36.89
CA GLY A 426 -4.08 24.98 37.33
C GLY A 426 -5.37 24.27 36.94
N LEU A 427 -5.31 23.31 36.01
CA LEU A 427 -6.39 22.36 35.78
C LEU A 427 -6.32 21.17 36.76
N HIS A 428 -7.45 20.47 36.91
CA HIS A 428 -7.56 19.29 37.75
C HIS A 428 -8.15 18.13 36.94
N ALA A 429 -7.64 16.92 37.19
CA ALA A 429 -8.12 15.72 36.52
C ALA A 429 -9.65 15.54 36.65
N GLY A 430 -10.30 15.18 35.55
CA GLY A 430 -11.74 15.07 35.41
C GLY A 430 -12.31 15.94 34.30
N ALA A 431 -13.60 16.25 34.38
CA ALA A 431 -14.25 17.15 33.43
C ALA A 431 -13.71 18.59 33.61
N LEU A 432 -13.46 19.29 32.49
CA LEU A 432 -13.07 20.69 32.55
C LEU A 432 -14.23 21.53 33.12
N PRO A 433 -14.02 22.31 34.20
CA PRO A 433 -15.06 23.19 34.73
C PRO A 433 -15.46 24.24 33.69
N THR A 434 -16.74 24.59 33.60
CA THR A 434 -17.21 25.65 32.68
C THR A 434 -16.50 26.99 32.91
N ALA A 435 -16.13 27.30 34.15
CA ALA A 435 -15.39 28.51 34.49
C ALA A 435 -13.95 28.54 33.94
N ALA A 436 -13.38 27.37 33.61
CA ALA A 436 -12.02 27.23 33.07
C ALA A 436 -11.93 27.38 31.55
N PHE A 437 -13.08 27.39 30.85
CA PHE A 437 -13.16 27.54 29.41
C PHE A 437 -13.72 28.91 29.01
N HIS A 438 -13.16 29.50 27.95
CA HIS A 438 -13.63 30.77 27.41
C HIS A 438 -13.56 30.81 25.88
N ILE A 439 -14.57 31.42 25.25
CA ILE A 439 -14.56 31.71 23.81
C ILE A 439 -14.24 33.19 23.60
N GLY A 440 -13.09 33.48 23.00
CA GLY A 440 -12.60 34.84 22.80
C GLY A 440 -11.14 34.87 22.36
N THR A 441 -10.53 36.05 22.42
CA THR A 441 -9.12 36.25 22.04
C THR A 441 -8.16 36.21 23.24
N GLY A 442 -8.68 36.05 24.46
CA GLY A 442 -7.92 36.13 25.70
C GLY A 442 -8.72 35.63 26.90
N ALA A 443 -8.05 35.25 27.98
CA ALA A 443 -8.71 35.06 29.26
C ALA A 443 -9.24 36.39 29.81
N HIS A 444 -10.42 36.36 30.43
CA HIS A 444 -11.09 37.51 31.07
C HIS A 444 -10.95 37.53 32.59
N ASN A 445 -10.60 36.41 33.22
CA ASN A 445 -10.42 36.31 34.67
C ASN A 445 -9.51 35.15 35.05
N SER A 446 -9.06 35.17 36.32
CA SER A 446 -8.13 34.22 36.96
C SER A 446 -8.49 32.74 36.86
N SER A 447 -9.73 32.40 36.51
CA SER A 447 -10.19 31.00 36.45
C SER A 447 -10.12 30.41 35.05
N GLN A 448 -9.97 31.23 34.01
CA GLN A 448 -10.02 30.80 32.61
C GLN A 448 -8.64 30.40 32.13
N HIS A 449 -8.49 29.12 31.82
CA HIS A 449 -7.22 28.53 31.41
C HIS A 449 -7.23 28.06 29.97
N ILE A 450 -8.39 27.68 29.42
CA ILE A 450 -8.53 27.24 28.01
C ILE A 450 -9.34 28.26 27.22
N ILE A 451 -8.71 28.86 26.22
CA ILE A 451 -9.27 29.94 25.41
C ILE A 451 -9.41 29.46 23.97
N TYR A 452 -10.62 29.51 23.42
CA TYR A 452 -10.89 29.23 22.01
C TYR A 452 -11.28 30.50 21.26
N ASN A 453 -10.49 30.88 20.25
CA ASN A 453 -10.83 31.97 19.35
C ASN A 453 -11.64 31.44 18.16
N SER A 454 -12.96 31.56 18.23
CA SER A 454 -13.87 31.00 17.22
C SER A 454 -13.74 31.63 15.83
N SER A 455 -13.12 32.79 15.66
CA SER A 455 -12.91 33.38 14.33
C SER A 455 -11.70 32.80 13.60
N THR A 456 -10.71 32.30 14.35
CA THR A 456 -9.45 31.78 13.79
C THR A 456 -9.27 30.28 14.01
N GLY A 457 -10.04 29.68 14.92
CA GLY A 457 -9.86 28.29 15.34
C GLY A 457 -8.76 28.08 16.38
N ALA A 458 -8.06 29.14 16.80
CA ALA A 458 -6.93 29.04 17.73
C ALA A 458 -7.39 28.59 19.13
N LEU A 459 -6.69 27.60 19.69
CA LEU A 459 -6.88 27.10 21.04
C LEU A 459 -5.63 27.37 21.87
N SER A 460 -5.79 28.11 22.95
CA SER A 460 -4.69 28.61 23.77
C SER A 460 -4.86 28.23 25.24
N PHE A 461 -3.72 28.04 25.90
CA PHE A 461 -3.63 27.83 27.33
C PHE A 461 -3.08 29.08 28.00
N ASP A 462 -3.76 29.52 29.05
CA ASP A 462 -3.30 30.58 29.94
C ASP A 462 -2.84 29.94 31.26
N SER A 463 -1.53 29.93 31.47
CA SER A 463 -0.89 29.19 32.57
C SER A 463 -1.04 29.85 33.94
N ASP A 464 -1.17 31.18 33.99
CA ASP A 464 -1.37 31.89 35.25
C ASP A 464 -2.85 32.21 35.50
N GLY A 465 -3.67 32.13 34.46
CA GLY A 465 -5.10 32.44 34.47
C GLY A 465 -5.35 33.95 34.65
N ILE A 466 -4.34 34.77 34.89
CA ILE A 466 -4.46 36.19 35.23
C ILE A 466 -4.78 36.95 33.95
N GLY A 467 -6.08 37.04 33.62
CA GLY A 467 -6.59 37.59 32.36
C GLY A 467 -5.76 38.70 31.73
N GLY A 468 -5.17 38.41 30.56
CA GLY A 468 -4.43 39.37 29.74
C GLY A 468 -3.07 38.87 29.23
N ALA A 469 -2.95 38.78 27.90
CA ALA A 469 -1.73 38.78 27.07
C ALA A 469 -0.71 37.64 27.17
N HIS A 470 -0.75 36.71 28.14
CA HIS A 470 0.25 35.63 28.25
C HIS A 470 -0.28 34.22 27.97
N GLN A 471 -1.29 34.10 27.10
CA GLN A 471 -1.72 32.79 26.62
C GLN A 471 -0.74 32.24 25.57
N THR A 472 -0.54 30.93 25.59
CA THR A 472 0.24 30.20 24.59
C THR A 472 -0.70 29.32 23.77
N GLN A 473 -0.70 29.52 22.45
CA GLN A 473 -1.46 28.66 21.56
C GLN A 473 -0.82 27.27 21.50
N PHE A 474 -1.64 26.22 21.60
CA PHE A 474 -1.19 24.83 21.54
C PHE A 474 -1.90 24.01 20.45
N ALA A 475 -3.06 24.48 19.97
CA ALA A 475 -3.72 23.86 18.83
C ALA A 475 -4.45 24.89 17.95
N THR A 476 -4.76 24.47 16.73
CA THR A 476 -5.69 25.12 15.81
C THR A 476 -6.73 24.10 15.39
N LEU A 477 -7.99 24.52 15.40
CA LEU A 477 -9.14 23.75 14.93
C LEU A 477 -9.78 24.46 13.74
N SER A 478 -10.78 23.85 13.12
CA SER A 478 -11.66 24.59 12.20
C SER A 478 -12.30 25.80 12.92
N PRO A 479 -12.38 26.98 12.27
CA PRO A 479 -13.10 28.12 12.82
C PRO A 479 -14.60 27.82 13.02
N HIS A 480 -15.25 28.62 13.86
CA HIS A 480 -16.69 28.62 14.12
C HIS A 480 -17.26 27.34 14.75
N LEU A 481 -16.43 26.49 15.34
CA LEU A 481 -16.91 25.35 16.13
C LEU A 481 -17.61 25.82 17.41
N LEU A 482 -18.72 25.17 17.77
CA LEU A 482 -19.46 25.44 19.00
C LEU A 482 -18.89 24.66 20.19
N LEU A 483 -17.62 24.93 20.51
CA LEU A 483 -16.94 24.28 21.63
C LEU A 483 -17.52 24.71 22.98
N THR A 484 -17.52 23.77 23.92
CA THR A 484 -17.81 24.05 25.33
C THR A 484 -16.78 23.34 26.19
N ALA A 485 -16.80 23.58 27.50
CA ALA A 485 -15.96 22.85 28.44
C ALA A 485 -16.14 21.31 28.35
N SER A 486 -17.28 20.82 27.87
CA SER A 486 -17.51 19.38 27.69
C SER A 486 -16.70 18.78 26.54
N SER A 487 -16.17 19.58 25.62
CA SER A 487 -15.25 19.14 24.57
C SER A 487 -13.89 18.70 25.12
N PHE A 488 -13.63 18.95 26.39
CA PHE A 488 -12.36 18.71 27.06
C PHE A 488 -12.48 17.69 28.18
N VAL A 489 -11.43 16.88 28.35
CA VAL A 489 -11.19 16.06 29.52
C VAL A 489 -9.78 16.33 30.04
N VAL A 490 -9.61 16.37 31.35
CA VAL A 490 -8.30 16.56 31.98
C VAL A 490 -7.89 15.25 32.63
N THR A 491 -6.67 14.79 32.39
CA THR A 491 -6.12 13.54 32.95
C THR A 491 -4.93 13.81 33.83
#